data_AF-A0A7Z8QS26-F1
#
_entry.id   AF-A0A7Z8QS26-F1
#
_cell.length_a   1.000
_cell.length_b   1.000
_cell.length_c   1.000
_cell.angle_alpha   90.00
_cell.angle_beta   90.00
_cell.angle_gamma   90.00
#
_symmetry.space_group_name_H-M   'P 1'
#
loop_
_entity.id
_entity.type
_entity.pdbx_description
1 polymer ?
#
loop_
_entity_poly.entity_id
_entity_poly.type
_entity_poly.pdbx_seq_one_letter_code
_entity_poly.pdbx_strand_id
1 'polypeptide(L)'
;MHSDVGGGYDACGLSDCALVWMIDHAYKHGMRVKASAVKKLKKDACDTLHDSYDGIWKAFGIKVRSIADSAVIDVSTQERVEKVADYNPDNLPTEPKYKT
;
A
#
# COMPACT_ATOMS: atom_id res chain seq x y z
N MET A 1 -7.21 4.49 2.85
CA MET A 1 -7.22 5.97 2.95
C MET A 1 -5.95 6.62 2.39
N HIS A 2 -5.94 7.94 2.16
CA HIS A 2 -4.77 8.65 1.60
C HIS A 2 -3.50 8.46 2.46
N SER A 3 -3.66 8.50 3.78
CA SER A 3 -2.55 8.35 4.74
C SER A 3 -2.03 6.92 4.89
N ASP A 4 -2.72 5.89 4.39
CA ASP A 4 -2.15 4.53 4.32
C ASP A 4 -1.02 4.43 3.28
N VAL A 5 -0.86 5.46 2.43
CA VAL A 5 0.25 5.58 1.46
C VAL A 5 1.12 6.78 1.80
N GLY A 6 0.50 7.94 2.09
CA GLY A 6 1.21 9.19 2.36
C GLY A 6 1.75 9.34 3.79
N GLY A 7 1.37 8.46 4.70
CA GLY A 7 1.68 8.56 6.13
C GLY A 7 0.77 9.52 6.89
N GLY A 8 0.92 9.51 8.22
CA GLY A 8 0.20 10.40 9.15
C GLY A 8 -0.65 9.68 10.21
N TYR A 9 -0.86 8.37 10.07
CA TYR A 9 -1.44 7.54 11.13
C TYR A 9 -0.36 7.00 12.07
N ASP A 10 -0.73 6.74 13.33
CA ASP A 10 0.14 6.06 14.30
C ASP A 10 0.44 4.61 13.86
N ALA A 11 -0.57 3.93 13.29
CA ALA A 11 -0.43 2.66 12.59
C ALA A 11 0.12 2.92 11.18
N CYS A 12 1.45 2.96 11.07
CA CYS A 12 2.15 3.41 9.87
C CYS A 12 2.61 2.27 8.94
N GLY A 13 2.30 1.01 9.23
CA GLY A 13 2.90 -0.13 8.55
C GLY A 13 2.63 -0.20 7.06
N LEU A 14 1.41 0.18 6.64
CA LEU A 14 1.04 0.30 5.23
C LEU A 14 1.80 1.43 4.53
N SER A 15 1.86 2.60 5.15
CA SER A 15 2.57 3.76 4.58
C SER A 15 4.07 3.55 4.54
N ASP A 16 4.63 2.77 5.47
CA ASP A 16 6.03 2.42 5.50
C ASP A 16 6.40 1.46 4.36
N CYS A 17 5.50 0.56 3.95
CA CYS A 17 5.68 -0.23 2.71
C CYS A 17 5.80 0.68 1.48
N ALA A 18 4.89 1.65 1.33
CA ALA A 18 4.95 2.62 0.24
C ALA A 18 6.21 3.52 0.31
N LEU A 19 6.61 3.93 1.52
CA LEU A 19 7.79 4.75 1.74
C LEU A 19 9.09 4.02 1.37
N VAL A 20 9.21 2.73 1.71
CA VAL A 20 10.36 1.92 1.28
C VAL A 20 10.46 1.88 -0.24
N TRP A 21 9.34 1.63 -0.93
CA TRP A 21 9.31 1.67 -2.40
C TRP A 21 9.78 3.02 -2.94
N MET A 22 9.32 4.14 -2.37
CA MET A 22 9.74 5.49 -2.77
C MET A 22 11.24 5.73 -2.51
N ILE A 23 11.76 5.27 -1.37
CA ILE A 23 13.18 5.37 -1.03
C ILE A 23 14.03 4.60 -2.03
N ASP A 24 13.65 3.38 -2.38
CA ASP A 24 14.39 2.54 -3.33
C ASP A 24 14.40 3.14 -4.73
N HIS A 25 13.28 3.74 -5.16
CA HIS A 25 13.22 4.47 -6.43
C HIS A 25 14.11 5.71 -6.40
N ALA A 26 13.98 6.55 -5.38
CA ALA A 26 14.77 7.76 -5.26
C ALA A 26 16.27 7.47 -5.11
N TYR A 27 16.64 6.37 -4.45
CA TYR A 27 18.03 5.91 -4.35
C TYR A 27 18.63 5.58 -5.72
N LYS A 28 17.88 4.91 -6.60
CA LYS A 28 18.29 4.64 -8.00
C LYS A 28 18.51 5.93 -8.79
N HIS A 29 17.90 7.04 -8.38
CA HIS A 29 18.08 8.37 -8.95
C HIS A 29 19.08 9.26 -8.18
N GLY A 30 19.89 8.68 -7.29
CA GLY A 30 20.99 9.36 -6.61
C GLY A 30 20.63 10.04 -5.29
N MET A 31 19.38 9.95 -4.83
CA MET A 31 18.99 10.44 -3.51
C MET A 31 19.65 9.59 -2.42
N ARG A 32 20.20 10.24 -1.39
CA ARG A 32 20.76 9.55 -0.21
C ARG A 32 19.84 9.74 0.98
N VAL A 33 19.45 8.63 1.60
CA VAL A 33 18.61 8.61 2.80
C VAL A 33 19.45 8.12 3.98
N LYS A 34 19.24 8.71 5.16
CA LYS A 34 19.92 8.27 6.38
C LYS A 34 19.53 6.82 6.68
N ALA A 35 20.50 5.91 6.72
CA ALA A 35 20.24 4.50 7.02
C ALA A 35 19.54 4.31 8.38
N SER A 36 19.82 5.18 9.37
CA SER A 36 19.14 5.18 10.67
C SER A 36 17.65 5.56 10.61
N ALA A 37 17.22 6.29 9.58
CA ALA A 37 15.80 6.57 9.35
C ALA A 37 15.11 5.36 8.72
N VAL A 38 15.73 4.73 7.71
CA VAL A 38 15.19 3.52 7.05
C VAL A 38 15.01 2.37 8.04
N LYS A 39 15.97 2.18 8.97
CA LYS A 39 15.90 1.14 10.02
C LYS A 39 14.72 1.31 10.99
N LYS A 40 14.09 2.48 11.06
CA LYS A 40 12.96 2.74 11.96
C LYS A 40 11.61 2.42 11.32
N LEU A 41 11.57 2.24 9.99
CA LEU A 41 10.34 1.95 9.27
C LEU A 41 9.82 0.56 9.67
N LYS A 42 8.52 0.48 9.93
CA LYS A 42 7.80 -0.71 10.36
C LYS A 42 6.94 -1.24 9.24
N LYS A 43 7.55 -1.64 8.13
CA LYS A 43 6.84 -2.22 6.99
C LYS A 43 6.00 -3.44 7.42
N ASP A 44 4.69 -3.31 7.36
CA ASP A 44 3.74 -4.35 7.72
C ASP A 44 2.51 -4.25 6.82
N ALA A 45 2.42 -5.16 5.84
CA ALA A 45 1.31 -5.23 4.91
C ALA A 45 -0.03 -5.60 5.57
N CYS A 46 0.03 -6.17 6.78
CA CYS A 46 -1.12 -6.59 7.56
C CYS A 46 -1.57 -5.53 8.60
N ASP A 47 -0.89 -4.38 8.67
CA ASP A 47 -1.30 -3.29 9.56
C ASP A 47 -2.68 -2.73 9.16
N THR A 48 -3.20 -1.86 10.02
CA THR A 48 -4.55 -1.30 9.95
C THR A 48 -4.79 -0.60 8.60
N LEU A 49 -5.75 -1.12 7.83
CA LEU A 49 -6.28 -0.43 6.67
C LEU A 49 -7.37 0.52 7.15
N HIS A 50 -7.10 1.82 7.11
CA HIS A 50 -8.06 2.81 7.56
C HIS A 50 -9.16 3.00 6.51
N ASP A 51 -10.38 3.24 6.98
CA ASP A 51 -11.53 3.59 6.16
C ASP A 51 -12.22 4.86 6.70
N SER A 52 -12.12 5.96 5.95
CA SER A 52 -12.86 7.19 6.18
C SER A 52 -14.03 7.40 5.20
N TYR A 53 -14.45 6.34 4.47
CA TYR A 53 -15.61 6.38 3.60
C TYR A 53 -16.89 6.31 4.42
N ASP A 54 -17.27 7.45 5.02
CA ASP A 54 -18.41 7.55 5.92
C ASP A 54 -19.23 8.84 5.70
N GLY A 55 -20.42 8.90 6.32
CA GLY A 55 -21.29 10.08 6.28
C GLY A 55 -21.68 10.49 4.86
N ILE A 56 -21.47 11.77 4.51
CA ILE A 56 -21.84 12.31 3.20
C ILE A 56 -21.10 11.62 2.05
N TRP A 57 -19.92 11.05 2.29
CA TRP A 57 -19.13 10.35 1.28
C TRP A 57 -19.85 9.10 0.76
N LYS A 58 -20.65 8.42 1.60
CA LYS A 58 -21.47 7.27 1.22
C LYS A 58 -22.51 7.62 0.15
N ALA A 59 -23.03 8.85 0.14
CA ALA A 59 -24.00 9.30 -0.86
C ALA A 59 -23.40 9.45 -2.26
N PHE A 60 -22.08 9.63 -2.37
CA PHE A 60 -21.39 9.74 -3.67
C PHE A 60 -21.06 8.38 -4.31
N GLY A 61 -21.30 7.28 -3.59
CA GLY A 61 -20.98 5.93 -4.07
C GLY A 61 -19.48 5.64 -4.14
N ILE A 62 -19.15 4.43 -4.61
CA ILE A 62 -17.77 3.95 -4.78
C ILE A 62 -17.57 3.64 -6.27
N LYS A 63 -16.44 4.08 -6.81
CA LYS A 63 -15.97 3.65 -8.14
C LYS A 63 -14.63 2.95 -7.99
N VAL A 64 -14.64 1.63 -8.14
CA VAL A 64 -13.43 0.82 -8.13
C VAL A 64 -12.70 0.97 -9.47
N ARG A 65 -11.39 1.21 -9.42
CA ARG A 65 -10.55 1.37 -10.62
C ARG A 65 -10.14 -0.01 -11.14
N SER A 66 -10.23 -0.21 -12.46
CA SER A 66 -9.67 -1.38 -13.13
C SER A 66 -8.14 -1.39 -13.07
N ILE A 67 -7.55 -2.54 -12.78
CA ILE A 67 -6.11 -2.79 -12.86
C ILE A 67 -5.85 -3.60 -14.13
N ALA A 68 -4.89 -3.18 -14.96
CA ALA A 68 -4.55 -3.91 -16.18
C ALA A 68 -3.83 -5.23 -15.87
N ASP A 69 -4.03 -6.27 -16.69
CA ASP A 69 -3.35 -7.57 -16.55
C ASP A 69 -1.81 -7.48 -16.70
N SER A 70 -1.32 -6.39 -17.31
CA SER A 70 0.10 -6.09 -17.41
C SER A 70 0.66 -5.33 -16.21
N ALA A 71 -0.18 -4.89 -15.26
CA ALA A 71 0.26 -4.13 -14.11
C ALA A 71 1.15 -4.98 -13.21
N VAL A 72 2.23 -4.36 -12.72
CA VAL A 72 3.08 -4.94 -11.69
C VAL A 72 2.54 -4.48 -10.34
N ILE A 73 2.31 -5.45 -9.46
CA ILE A 73 1.74 -5.24 -8.13
C ILE A 73 2.82 -5.49 -7.09
N ASP A 74 2.89 -4.67 -6.05
CA ASP A 74 3.89 -4.86 -5.00
C ASP A 74 3.57 -6.13 -4.18
N VAL A 75 4.61 -6.87 -3.76
CA VAL A 75 4.47 -8.10 -2.95
C VAL A 75 3.73 -7.88 -1.62
N SER A 76 3.70 -6.66 -1.09
CA SER A 76 2.88 -6.33 0.08
C SER A 76 1.39 -6.59 -0.15
N THR A 77 0.89 -6.44 -1.39
CA THR A 77 -0.51 -6.76 -1.71
C THR A 77 -0.75 -8.26 -1.62
N GLN A 78 0.18 -9.07 -2.14
CA GLN A 78 0.11 -10.53 -2.04
C GLN A 78 0.09 -10.98 -0.58
N GLU A 79 1.02 -10.45 0.22
CA GLU A 79 1.14 -10.77 1.65
C GLU A 79 -0.17 -10.49 2.39
N ARG A 80 -0.79 -9.34 2.11
CA ARG A 80 -2.06 -8.96 2.74
C ARG A 80 -3.20 -9.90 2.34
N VAL A 81 -3.34 -10.22 1.05
CA VAL A 81 -4.34 -11.17 0.54
C VAL A 81 -4.21 -12.53 1.19
N GLU A 82 -2.98 -13.02 1.38
CA GLU A 82 -2.72 -14.34 1.97
C GLU A 82 -2.96 -14.38 3.49
N LYS A 83 -2.71 -13.27 4.20
CA LYS A 83 -2.65 -13.27 5.68
C LYS A 83 -3.85 -12.60 6.35
N VAL A 84 -4.57 -11.71 5.66
CA VAL A 84 -5.72 -11.00 6.23
C VAL A 84 -7.00 -11.63 5.68
N ALA A 85 -7.65 -12.45 6.51
CA ALA A 85 -8.78 -13.29 6.10
C ALA A 85 -9.92 -12.53 5.40
N ASP A 86 -10.23 -11.31 5.84
CA ASP A 86 -11.33 -10.51 5.30
C ASP A 86 -10.89 -9.57 4.15
N TYR A 87 -9.64 -9.65 3.72
CA TYR A 87 -9.11 -8.81 2.64
C TYR A 87 -9.20 -9.52 1.29
N ASN A 88 -10.30 -9.29 0.58
CA ASN A 88 -10.57 -9.85 -0.75
C ASN A 88 -10.92 -8.76 -1.77
N PRO A 89 -9.92 -8.03 -2.32
CA PRO A 89 -10.18 -6.99 -3.32
C PRO A 89 -10.69 -7.59 -4.64
N ASP A 90 -11.78 -7.04 -5.16
CA ASP A 90 -12.49 -7.53 -6.36
C ASP A 90 -11.89 -7.08 -7.70
N ASN A 91 -10.86 -6.22 -7.67
CA ASN A 91 -10.28 -5.59 -8.85
C ASN A 91 -8.84 -6.03 -9.15
N LEU A 92 -8.34 -7.07 -8.48
CA LEU A 92 -7.06 -7.68 -8.85
C LEU A 92 -7.19 -8.42 -10.19
N PRO A 93 -6.14 -8.41 -11.05
CA PRO A 93 -6.09 -9.27 -12.23
C PRO A 93 -6.25 -10.75 -11.87
N THR A 94 -6.73 -11.57 -12.79
CA THR A 94 -6.85 -13.02 -12.58
C THR A 94 -5.50 -13.69 -12.30
N GLU A 95 -4.45 -13.19 -12.92
CA GLU A 95 -3.06 -13.61 -12.70
C GLU A 95 -2.20 -12.41 -12.28
N PRO A 96 -2.24 -12.00 -10.99
CA PRO A 96 -1.47 -10.85 -10.51
C PRO A 96 0.04 -11.05 -10.67
N LYS A 97 0.72 -10.03 -11.19
CA LYS A 97 2.19 -10.03 -11.36
C LYS A 97 2.86 -9.33 -10.19
N TYR A 98 3.22 -10.08 -9.16
CA TYR A 98 3.85 -9.53 -7.96
C TYR A 98 5.34 -9.22 -8.16
N LYS A 99 5.83 -8.13 -7.56
CA LYS A 99 7.25 -7.71 -7.59
C LYS A 99 7.64 -6.90 -6.35
N THR A 100 8.93 -6.96 -6.02
CA THR A 100 9.62 -6.10 -5.04
C THR A 100 10.26 -4.85 -5.65
#